data_AF-L1NTJ6-F1
#
_entry.id   AF-L1NTJ6-F1
#
_cell.length_a   1.000
_cell.length_b   1.000
_cell.length_c   1.000
_cell.angle_alpha   90.00
_cell.angle_beta   90.00
_cell.angle_gamma   90.00
#
_symmetry.space_group_name_H-M   'P 1'
#
loop_
_entity.id
_entity.type
_entity.pdbx_description
1 polymer ?
#
loop_
_entity_poly.entity_id
_entity_poly.type
_entity_poly.pdbx_seq_one_letter_code
_entity_poly.pdbx_strand_id
1 'polypeptide(L)'
;MDKIEILNILHNNINLSFLGISFYDYTHEKIIDGRTFYIIGSDYEDELGINVETGNIYTISLEELTFVNSSLEQFIKCIKTVKRIVIFEEDFKEEKRHKQVEFLRNQFLKIDKECVSMNNWWYYILEQIEEGLL
;
A
#
# COMPACT_ATOMS: atom_id res chain seq x y z
N MET A 1 7.27 -2.13 16.13
CA MET A 1 6.31 -1.01 16.29
C MET A 1 5.23 -1.49 17.24
N ASP A 2 4.91 -0.72 18.27
CA ASP A 2 3.86 -1.11 19.22
C ASP A 2 2.45 -0.76 18.70
N LYS A 3 1.41 -1.35 19.30
CA LYS A 3 0.01 -1.16 18.87
C LYS A 3 -0.47 0.29 19.02
N ILE A 4 0.02 1.03 20.02
CA ILE A 4 -0.35 2.43 20.28
C ILE A 4 0.28 3.34 19.22
N GLU A 5 1.54 3.10 18.89
CA GLU A 5 2.26 3.80 17.83
C GLU A 5 1.55 3.64 16.48
N ILE A 6 1.15 2.41 16.12
CA ILE A 6 0.35 2.12 14.92
C ILE A 6 -0.93 2.97 14.92
N LEU A 7 -1.72 2.90 16.00
CA LEU A 7 -2.99 3.64 16.09
C LEU A 7 -2.79 5.15 15.96
N ASN A 8 -1.76 5.71 16.58
CA ASN A 8 -1.44 7.14 16.44
C ASN A 8 -1.14 7.52 14.98
N ILE A 9 -0.38 6.69 14.27
CA ILE A 9 -0.09 6.93 12.85
C ILE A 9 -1.37 6.80 12.02
N LEU A 10 -2.19 5.78 12.25
CA LEU A 10 -3.44 5.55 11.52
C LEU A 10 -4.44 6.68 11.76
N HIS A 11 -4.64 7.13 13.01
CA HIS A 11 -5.55 8.24 13.35
C HIS A 11 -5.18 9.52 12.62
N ASN A 12 -3.88 9.83 12.52
CA ASN A 12 -3.39 10.99 11.76
C ASN A 12 -3.59 10.87 10.24
N ASN A 13 -3.87 9.67 9.74
CA ASN A 13 -4.01 9.37 8.32
C ASN A 13 -5.33 8.64 8.00
N ILE A 14 -6.34 8.68 8.88
CA ILE A 14 -7.56 7.87 8.75
C ILE A 14 -8.36 8.22 7.50
N ASN A 15 -8.30 9.49 7.08
CA ASN A 15 -8.94 9.99 5.86
C ASN A 15 -8.12 9.71 4.59
N LEU A 16 -6.98 9.02 4.70
CA LEU A 16 -6.16 8.63 3.57
C LEU A 16 -6.74 7.35 2.96
N SER A 17 -7.60 7.51 1.96
CA SER A 17 -8.05 6.41 1.10
C SER A 17 -7.32 6.41 -0.24
N PHE A 18 -7.05 5.24 -0.79
CA PHE A 18 -6.44 5.08 -2.11
C PHE A 18 -6.75 3.70 -2.68
N LEU A 19 -7.39 3.62 -3.86
CA LEU A 19 -7.64 2.36 -4.60
C LEU A 19 -8.07 1.19 -3.71
N GLY A 20 -9.26 1.28 -3.10
CA GLY A 20 -9.77 0.23 -2.21
C GLY A 20 -9.11 0.18 -0.83
N ILE A 21 -7.97 0.85 -0.63
CA ILE A 21 -7.33 0.92 0.68
C ILE A 21 -8.07 1.89 1.60
N SER A 22 -8.44 1.37 2.76
CA SER A 22 -9.00 2.13 3.87
C SER A 22 -8.35 1.71 5.19
N PHE A 23 -8.20 2.65 6.12
CA PHE A 23 -7.66 2.36 7.45
C PHE A 23 -8.79 2.26 8.48
N TYR A 24 -8.65 1.33 9.42
CA TYR A 24 -9.51 1.24 10.58
C TYR A 24 -9.04 2.20 11.68
N ASP A 25 -9.98 2.64 12.52
CA ASP A 25 -9.68 3.44 13.72
C ASP A 25 -9.27 2.57 14.93
N TYR A 26 -9.25 1.25 14.74
CA TYR A 26 -8.80 0.24 15.69
C TYR A 26 -7.88 -0.78 15.00
N THR A 27 -7.21 -1.62 15.80
CA THR A 27 -6.45 -2.76 15.30
C THR A 27 -6.72 -4.01 16.13
N HIS A 28 -6.70 -5.17 15.47
CA HIS A 28 -6.84 -6.48 16.11
C HIS A 28 -5.75 -7.44 15.60
N GLU A 29 -5.50 -8.50 16.36
CA GLU A 29 -4.50 -9.50 16.01
C GLU A 29 -5.10 -10.63 15.19
N LYS A 30 -4.34 -11.13 14.22
CA LYS A 30 -4.66 -12.32 13.44
C LYS A 30 -3.41 -13.15 13.25
N ILE A 31 -3.55 -14.48 13.34
CA ILE A 31 -2.43 -15.43 13.16
C ILE A 31 -2.62 -16.15 11.83
N ILE A 32 -1.62 -16.08 10.96
CA ILE A 32 -1.62 -16.69 9.63
C ILE A 32 -0.27 -17.38 9.44
N ASP A 33 -0.29 -18.68 9.15
CA ASP A 33 0.91 -19.50 8.96
C ASP A 33 1.95 -19.34 10.09
N GLY A 34 1.46 -19.23 11.33
CA GLY A 34 2.29 -19.06 12.53
C GLY A 34 2.87 -17.66 12.73
N ARG A 35 2.55 -16.69 11.86
CA ARG A 35 2.95 -15.29 11.99
C ARG A 35 1.79 -14.47 12.56
N THR A 36 2.11 -13.55 13.47
CA THR A 36 1.11 -12.64 14.06
C THR A 36 1.08 -11.34 13.26
N PHE A 37 -0.13 -10.86 12.95
CA PHE A 37 -0.38 -9.61 12.25
C PHE A 37 -1.28 -8.70 13.07
N TYR A 38 -1.01 -7.40 13.04
CA TYR A 38 -2.00 -6.38 13.40
C TYR A 38 -2.77 -5.98 12.15
N ILE A 39 -4.06 -6.24 12.12
CA ILE A 39 -4.94 -5.80 11.04
C ILE A 39 -5.24 -4.31 11.24
N ILE A 40 -4.96 -3.52 10.21
CA ILE A 40 -4.97 -2.05 10.25
C ILE A 40 -5.99 -1.43 9.29
N GLY A 41 -6.59 -2.22 8.40
CA GLY A 41 -7.44 -1.70 7.36
C GLY A 41 -7.91 -2.78 6.39
N SER A 42 -8.43 -2.32 5.26
CA SER A 42 -8.82 -3.15 4.13
C SER A 42 -8.06 -2.74 2.88
N ASP A 43 -7.93 -3.68 1.96
CA ASP A 43 -7.54 -3.50 0.57
C ASP A 43 -8.65 -4.13 -0.29
N TYR A 44 -9.62 -3.30 -0.70
CA TYR A 44 -10.91 -3.77 -1.21
C TYR A 44 -11.60 -4.73 -0.22
N GLU A 45 -11.75 -6.00 -0.59
CA GLU A 45 -12.38 -7.05 0.22
C GLU A 45 -11.36 -7.80 1.09
N ASP A 46 -10.06 -7.63 0.84
CA ASP A 46 -8.98 -8.24 1.59
C ASP A 46 -8.56 -7.39 2.79
N GLU A 47 -7.87 -8.01 3.75
CA GLU A 47 -7.38 -7.32 4.93
C GLU A 47 -5.98 -6.73 4.69
N LEU A 48 -5.73 -5.54 5.23
CA LEU A 48 -4.39 -4.96 5.28
C LEU A 48 -3.80 -5.17 6.67
N GLY A 49 -2.63 -5.81 6.76
CA GLY A 49 -2.02 -6.18 8.03
C GLY A 49 -0.53 -5.87 8.12
N ILE A 50 -0.07 -5.58 9.34
CA ILE A 50 1.34 -5.41 9.70
C ILE A 50 1.83 -6.67 10.39
N ASN A 51 2.86 -7.32 9.85
CA ASN A 51 3.55 -8.41 10.53
C ASN A 51 4.22 -7.88 11.80
N VAL A 52 3.91 -8.47 12.96
CA VAL A 52 4.39 -7.98 14.27
C VAL A 52 5.91 -8.15 14.42
N GLU A 53 6.48 -9.18 13.81
CA GLU A 53 7.92 -9.50 13.92
C GLU A 53 8.76 -8.61 13.02
N THR A 54 8.30 -8.33 11.79
CA THR A 54 9.10 -7.61 10.80
C THR A 54 8.69 -6.15 10.61
N GLY A 55 7.46 -5.78 10.95
CA GLY A 55 6.88 -4.47 10.64
C GLY A 55 6.41 -4.30 9.20
N ASN A 56 6.61 -5.32 8.35
CA ASN A 56 6.19 -5.29 6.95
C ASN A 56 4.66 -5.32 6.82
N ILE A 57 4.16 -4.64 5.81
CA ILE A 57 2.74 -4.54 5.45
C ILE A 57 2.43 -5.53 4.33
N TYR A 58 1.34 -6.24 4.50
CA TYR A 58 0.81 -7.19 3.54
C TYR A 58 -0.68 -6.95 3.32
N THR A 59 -1.12 -7.17 2.08
CA THR A 59 -2.49 -7.56 1.80
C THR A 59 -2.62 -9.03 2.15
N ILE A 60 -3.69 -9.37 2.87
CA ILE A 60 -3.98 -10.67 3.42
C ILE A 60 -5.29 -11.15 2.79
N SER A 61 -5.18 -12.02 1.79
CA SER A 61 -6.32 -12.68 1.16
C SER A 61 -6.46 -14.12 1.67
N LEU A 62 -7.49 -14.82 1.18
CA LEU A 62 -7.66 -16.25 1.45
C LEU A 62 -6.58 -17.11 0.78
N GLU A 63 -6.00 -16.63 -0.32
CA GLU A 63 -5.11 -17.41 -1.18
C GLU A 63 -3.63 -17.14 -0.90
N GLU A 64 -3.27 -15.90 -0.58
CA GLU A 64 -1.88 -15.50 -0.43
C GLU A 64 -1.65 -14.27 0.47
N LEU A 65 -0.39 -14.09 0.85
CA LEU A 65 0.12 -12.87 1.48
C LEU A 65 0.89 -12.07 0.43
N THR A 66 0.36 -10.93 0.02
CA THR A 66 1.00 -10.06 -0.97
C THR A 66 1.73 -8.93 -0.26
N PHE A 67 3.04 -8.80 -0.46
CA PHE A 67 3.82 -7.72 0.15
C PHE A 67 3.41 -6.36 -0.41
N VAL A 68 3.25 -5.39 0.49
CA VAL A 68 2.92 -4.00 0.17
C VAL A 68 4.11 -3.08 0.42
N ASN A 69 4.61 -3.03 1.65
CA ASN A 69 5.71 -2.14 2.05
C ASN A 69 6.45 -2.65 3.29
N SER A 70 7.68 -2.19 3.48
CA SER A 70 8.54 -2.58 4.61
C SER A 70 8.14 -1.92 5.94
N SER A 71 7.36 -0.83 5.91
CA SER A 71 6.83 -0.18 7.12
C SER A 71 5.57 0.64 6.86
N LEU A 72 4.82 0.96 7.92
CA LEU A 72 3.62 1.82 7.85
C LEU A 72 3.95 3.25 7.39
N GLU A 73 5.06 3.81 7.84
CA GLU A 73 5.50 5.15 7.42
C GLU A 73 5.87 5.18 5.94
N GLN A 74 6.56 4.14 5.46
CA GLN A 74 6.90 4.01 4.04
C GLN A 74 5.65 3.84 3.20
N PHE A 75 4.71 3.00 3.63
CA PHE A 75 3.44 2.80 2.96
C PHE A 75 2.64 4.10 2.83
N ILE A 76 2.47 4.85 3.92
CA ILE A 76 1.76 6.13 3.92
C ILE A 76 2.46 7.15 3.01
N LYS A 77 3.80 7.16 2.98
CA LYS A 77 4.56 8.01 2.05
C LYS A 77 4.32 7.63 0.60
N CYS A 78 4.28 6.34 0.27
CA CYS A 78 3.96 5.86 -1.08
C CYS A 78 2.54 6.30 -1.49
N ILE A 79 1.52 6.06 -0.65
CA ILE A 79 0.14 6.50 -0.93
C ILE A 79 0.07 8.01 -1.19
N LYS A 80 0.66 8.82 -0.30
CA LYS A 80 0.68 10.29 -0.45
C LYS A 80 1.39 10.74 -1.72
N THR A 81 2.44 10.02 -2.11
CA THR A 81 3.21 10.30 -3.34
C THR A 81 2.34 10.05 -4.57
N VAL A 82 1.67 8.90 -4.65
CA VAL A 82 0.79 8.57 -5.77
C VAL A 82 -0.38 9.54 -5.87
N LYS A 83 -1.09 9.81 -4.77
CA LYS A 83 -2.22 10.76 -4.75
C LYS A 83 -1.84 12.17 -5.20
N ARG A 84 -0.57 12.55 -5.08
CA ARG A 84 -0.07 13.86 -5.54
C ARG A 84 0.24 13.89 -7.04
N ILE A 85 0.61 12.75 -7.61
CA ILE A 85 1.17 12.67 -8.97
C ILE A 85 0.15 12.13 -9.97
N VAL A 86 -0.61 11.12 -9.55
CA VAL A 86 -1.64 10.50 -10.38
C VAL A 86 -2.86 11.41 -10.34
N ILE A 87 -3.13 11.97 -11.50
CA ILE A 87 -4.38 12.67 -11.80
C ILE A 87 -5.20 11.65 -12.56
N PHE A 88 -6.21 11.09 -11.92
CA PHE A 88 -7.16 10.13 -12.53
C PHE A 88 -8.14 10.86 -13.46
N GLU A 89 -7.62 11.59 -14.45
CA GLU A 89 -8.43 12.16 -15.54
C GLU A 89 -8.46 11.17 -16.71
N GLU A 90 -9.65 10.90 -17.25
CA GLU A 90 -9.94 9.85 -18.26
C GLU A 90 -9.17 10.02 -19.60
N ASP A 91 -8.48 11.15 -19.82
CA ASP A 91 -7.94 11.56 -21.13
C ASP A 91 -6.40 11.63 -21.22
N PHE A 92 -5.66 10.93 -20.34
CA PHE A 92 -4.21 10.87 -20.50
C PHE A 92 -3.81 9.95 -21.65
N LYS A 93 -3.17 10.51 -22.69
CA LYS A 93 -2.45 9.75 -23.71
C LYS A 93 -1.43 8.80 -23.05
N GLU A 94 -1.32 7.58 -23.55
CA GLU A 94 -0.43 6.49 -23.09
C GLU A 94 0.97 6.97 -22.70
N GLU A 95 1.61 7.80 -23.53
CA GLU A 95 2.97 8.33 -23.27
C GLU A 95 3.08 9.13 -21.97
N LYS A 96 2.02 9.83 -21.56
CA LYS A 96 2.01 10.58 -20.29
C LYS A 96 1.87 9.64 -19.09
N ARG A 97 1.05 8.60 -19.19
CA ARG A 97 0.89 7.59 -18.12
C ARG A 97 2.18 6.84 -17.89
N HIS A 98 2.84 6.40 -18.96
CA HIS A 98 4.16 5.77 -18.88
C HIS A 98 5.18 6.62 -18.11
N LYS A 99 5.32 7.91 -18.47
CA LYS A 99 6.23 8.83 -17.77
C LYS A 99 5.87 9.06 -16.30
N GLN A 100 4.58 9.10 -15.96
CA GLN A 100 4.12 9.20 -14.57
C GLN A 100 4.47 7.94 -13.77
N VAL A 101 4.25 6.75 -14.35
CA VAL A 101 4.56 5.47 -13.71
C VAL A 101 6.06 5.29 -13.52
N GLU A 102 6.88 5.62 -14.52
CA GLU A 102 8.35 5.63 -14.36
C GLU A 102 8.80 6.57 -13.25
N PHE A 103 8.21 7.76 -13.17
CA PHE A 103 8.51 8.71 -12.09
C PHE A 103 8.11 8.14 -10.73
N LEU A 104 6.94 7.52 -10.61
CA LEU A 104 6.46 6.88 -9.38
C LEU A 104 7.36 5.73 -8.94
N ARG A 105 7.74 4.82 -9.85
CA ARG A 105 8.69 3.73 -9.57
C ARG A 105 9.99 4.28 -8.98
N ASN A 106 10.52 5.37 -9.56
CA ASN A 106 11.71 6.04 -9.05
C ASN A 106 11.54 6.69 -7.68
N GLN A 107 10.36 7.23 -7.36
CA GLN A 107 10.08 7.75 -6.01
C GLN A 107 9.96 6.60 -5.00
N PHE A 108 9.27 5.52 -5.38
CA PHE A 108 9.09 4.36 -4.52
C PHE A 108 10.41 3.70 -4.20
N LEU A 109 11.32 3.53 -5.16
CA LEU A 109 12.67 3.04 -4.91
C LEU A 109 13.45 3.87 -3.86
N LYS A 110 13.13 5.15 -3.69
CA LYS A 110 13.73 6.01 -2.66
C LYS A 110 13.05 5.88 -1.30
N ILE A 111 11.75 5.58 -1.30
CA ILE A 111 10.95 5.41 -0.08
C ILE A 111 11.17 4.01 0.49
N ASP A 112 11.02 2.99 -0.35
CA ASP A 112 11.05 1.58 -0.03
C ASP A 112 11.41 0.77 -1.29
N LYS A 113 12.62 0.21 -1.33
CA LYS A 113 13.12 -0.50 -2.51
C LYS A 113 12.36 -1.79 -2.78
N GLU A 114 11.86 -2.44 -1.74
CA GLU A 114 11.20 -3.73 -1.87
C GLU A 114 9.82 -3.59 -2.49
N CYS A 115 9.13 -2.47 -2.27
CA CYS A 115 7.75 -2.29 -2.73
C CYS A 115 7.58 -2.29 -4.27
N VAL A 116 8.64 -2.12 -5.05
CA VAL A 116 8.59 -2.16 -6.52
C VAL A 116 9.14 -3.45 -7.14
N SER A 117 9.51 -4.47 -6.34
CA SER A 117 9.88 -5.76 -6.91
C SER A 117 8.68 -6.43 -7.58
N MET A 118 8.96 -7.35 -8.51
CA MET A 118 7.91 -8.14 -9.17
C MET A 118 7.02 -8.85 -8.13
N ASN A 119 5.73 -8.99 -8.47
CA ASN A 119 4.70 -9.67 -7.68
C ASN A 119 4.34 -9.00 -6.34
N ASN A 120 4.69 -7.73 -6.15
CA ASN A 120 4.22 -6.94 -5.01
C ASN A 120 3.01 -6.10 -5.36
N TRP A 121 2.27 -5.67 -4.34
CA TRP A 121 1.03 -4.91 -4.51
C TRP A 121 1.21 -3.68 -5.41
N TRP A 122 2.23 -2.86 -5.14
CA TRP A 122 2.51 -1.68 -5.95
C TRP A 122 2.96 -1.98 -7.38
N TYR A 123 3.54 -3.15 -7.64
CA TYR A 123 3.88 -3.54 -9.02
C TYR A 123 2.62 -3.63 -9.88
N TYR A 124 1.58 -4.32 -9.38
CA TYR A 124 0.30 -4.46 -10.07
C TYR A 124 -0.45 -3.14 -10.18
N ILE A 125 -0.46 -2.32 -9.12
CA ILE A 125 -1.14 -1.02 -9.15
C ILE A 125 -0.51 -0.08 -10.17
N LEU A 126 0.83 -0.04 -10.22
CA LEU A 126 1.53 0.82 -11.17
C LEU A 126 1.33 0.34 -12.63
N GLU A 127 1.27 -0.96 -12.86
CA GLU A 127 0.93 -1.55 -14.17
C GLU A 127 -0.49 -1.16 -14.60
N GLN A 128 -1.48 -1.30 -13.72
CA GLN A 128 -2.87 -0.92 -14.01
C GLN A 128 -3.01 0.59 -14.31
N ILE A 129 -2.29 1.45 -13.59
CA ILE A 129 -2.24 2.90 -13.89
C ILE A 129 -1.60 3.15 -15.27
N GLU A 130 -0.56 2.40 -15.63
CA GLU A 130 0.12 2.52 -16.92
C GLU A 130 -0.82 2.16 -18.09
N GLU A 131 -1.54 1.05 -17.94
CA GLU A 131 -2.52 0.54 -18.89
C GLU A 131 -3.79 1.41 -18.98
N GLY A 132 -4.04 2.26 -17.98
CA GLY A 132 -5.23 3.11 -17.90
C GLY A 132 -6.47 2.36 -17.44
N LEU A 133 -6.28 1.32 -16.61
CA LEU A 133 -7.34 0.53 -16.00
C LEU A 133 -7.87 1.14 -14.69
N LEU A 134 -7.16 2.12 -14.13
CA LEU A 134 -7.45 2.81 -12.88
C LEU A 134 -7.54 4.33 -13.04
#